data_AF-A0AAD9Y031-F1
#
_entry.id   AF-A0AAD9Y031-F1
#
_cell.length_a   1.000
_cell.length_b   1.000
_cell.length_c   1.000
_cell.angle_alpha   90.00
_cell.angle_beta   90.00
_cell.angle_gamma   90.00
#
_symmetry.space_group_name_H-M   'P 1'
#
loop_
_entity.id
_entity.type
_entity.pdbx_description
1 polymer ?
#
loop_
_entity_poly.entity_id
_entity_poly.type
_entity_poly.pdbx_seq_one_letter_code
_entity_poly.pdbx_strand_id
1 'polypeptide(L)'
;MALAKDQLARLSETDVRSPIPPEKLLPALTSPPFIPSTSLINVRELGAVPGSAILSGLAYRCGTLELATTDPQALSWLSGSVKRIFDIRSPGERERAPDPHIDGVENTWFDSTSVDLPPLLDEFVEGGGEVGLRKEYLKVLDIYRRTFHAVMEHIRDRPGEPFLFHCTAGRDRTGVLAGILQSLAGAAPDDVRFDYMLSRIGTEPARERLLRYARVGTGTTADDEHPGFYNMCSLRTSCWDAFVAGVEETYGGWEGYVTKTVGFSNEDLERIKAHLREGDASKSTS
;
A
#
# COMPACT_ATOMS: atom_id res chain seq x y z
N MET A 1 -4.74 10.19 23.82
CA MET A 1 -3.29 10.32 23.55
C MET A 1 -2.98 9.49 22.32
N ALA A 2 -2.10 9.97 21.44
CA ALA A 2 -1.66 9.18 20.30
C ALA A 2 -0.95 7.91 20.77
N LEU A 3 -1.17 6.78 20.10
CA LEU A 3 -0.51 5.51 20.38
C LEU A 3 0.94 5.57 19.91
N ALA A 4 1.84 5.04 20.72
CA ALA A 4 3.24 4.86 20.38
C ALA A 4 3.44 3.71 19.38
N LYS A 5 4.61 3.67 18.73
CA LYS A 5 4.99 2.65 17.74
C LYS A 5 4.80 1.22 18.27
N ASP A 6 5.21 0.94 19.51
CA ASP A 6 5.10 -0.38 20.13
C ASP A 6 3.64 -0.79 20.39
N GLN A 7 2.77 0.17 20.70
CA GLN A 7 1.34 -0.07 20.88
C GLN A 7 0.66 -0.41 19.55
N LEU A 8 1.02 0.32 18.48
CA LEU A 8 0.54 0.02 17.12
C LEU A 8 1.08 -1.33 16.62
N ALA A 9 2.34 -1.65 16.90
CA ALA A 9 2.95 -2.94 16.53
C ALA A 9 2.21 -4.11 17.18
N ARG A 10 1.96 -4.05 18.50
CA ARG A 10 1.19 -5.11 19.19
C ARG A 10 -0.25 -5.22 18.67
N LEU A 11 -0.88 -4.11 18.30
CA LEU A 11 -2.24 -4.12 17.79
C LEU A 11 -2.32 -4.72 16.38
N SER A 12 -1.32 -4.48 15.53
CA SER A 12 -1.27 -5.00 14.17
C SER A 12 -1.01 -6.51 14.08
N GLU A 13 -0.58 -7.14 15.17
CA GLU A 13 -0.46 -8.61 15.30
C GLU A 13 -1.79 -9.31 15.56
N THR A 14 -2.89 -8.57 15.75
CA THR A 14 -4.22 -9.15 15.97
C THR A 14 -4.62 -10.02 14.78
N ASP A 15 -4.97 -11.28 15.03
CA ASP A 15 -5.44 -12.21 13.99
C ASP A 15 -6.62 -11.62 13.20
N VAL A 16 -6.64 -11.80 11.88
CA VAL A 16 -7.71 -11.25 11.02
C VAL A 16 -9.09 -11.86 11.31
N ARG A 17 -9.13 -13.03 11.96
CA ARG A 17 -10.37 -13.66 12.44
C ARG A 17 -10.95 -12.94 13.66
N SER A 18 -10.11 -12.23 14.39
CA SER A 18 -10.50 -11.51 15.61
C SER A 18 -10.72 -10.03 15.28
N PRO A 19 -11.94 -9.48 15.45
CA PRO A 19 -12.17 -8.06 15.32
C PRO A 19 -11.29 -7.27 16.29
N ILE A 20 -10.74 -6.14 15.85
CA ILE A 20 -10.09 -5.21 16.78
C ILE A 20 -11.19 -4.39 17.47
N PRO A 21 -11.28 -4.41 18.82
CA PRO A 21 -12.33 -3.68 19.52
C PRO A 21 -12.26 -2.16 19.27
N PRO A 22 -13.41 -1.46 19.15
CA PRO A 22 -13.44 -0.02 18.85
C PRO A 22 -12.61 0.85 19.81
N GLU A 23 -12.56 0.49 21.08
CA GLU A 23 -11.79 1.20 22.12
C GLU A 23 -10.27 1.12 21.91
N LYS A 24 -9.79 0.15 21.14
CA LYS A 24 -8.38 0.05 20.69
C LYS A 24 -8.20 0.61 19.28
N LEU A 25 -9.18 0.38 18.41
CA LEU A 25 -9.11 0.78 16.99
C LEU A 25 -9.12 2.29 16.81
N LEU A 26 -10.05 3.01 17.46
CA LEU A 26 -10.20 4.45 17.27
C LEU A 26 -8.96 5.25 17.71
N PRO A 27 -8.35 4.97 18.89
CA PRO A 27 -7.07 5.59 19.24
C PRO A 27 -5.97 5.32 18.21
N ALA A 28 -5.92 4.10 17.65
CA ALA A 28 -4.92 3.75 16.64
C ALA A 28 -5.12 4.53 15.33
N LEU A 29 -6.34 4.57 14.78
CA LEU A 29 -6.66 5.27 13.53
C LEU A 29 -6.60 6.80 13.65
N THR A 30 -6.56 7.32 14.88
CA THR A 30 -6.38 8.76 15.15
C THR A 30 -4.95 9.12 15.54
N SER A 31 -4.03 8.16 15.46
CA SER A 31 -2.60 8.35 15.73
C SER A 31 -1.79 8.32 14.44
N PRO A 32 -0.72 9.13 14.33
CA PRO A 32 0.23 8.99 13.22
C PRO A 32 0.73 7.53 13.10
N PRO A 33 0.93 7.03 11.87
CA PRO A 33 0.82 7.73 10.59
C PRO A 33 -0.59 7.82 10.01
N PHE A 34 -1.61 7.24 10.68
CA PHE A 34 -2.97 7.23 10.16
C PHE A 34 -3.58 8.62 10.08
N ILE A 35 -4.42 8.79 9.06
CA ILE A 35 -5.19 10.01 8.86
C ILE A 35 -6.64 9.67 9.23
N PRO A 36 -7.24 10.37 10.22
CA PRO A 36 -8.63 10.12 10.58
C PRO A 36 -9.55 10.31 9.36
N SER A 37 -10.35 9.29 9.04
CA SER A 37 -11.35 9.36 7.98
C SER A 37 -12.52 8.44 8.28
N THR A 38 -13.71 8.85 7.84
CA THR A 38 -14.96 8.08 7.93
C THR A 38 -15.24 7.25 6.69
N SER A 39 -14.64 7.59 5.55
CA SER A 39 -14.89 6.95 4.25
C SER A 39 -13.64 6.35 3.60
N LEU A 40 -12.45 6.88 3.92
CA LEU A 40 -11.18 6.32 3.45
C LEU A 40 -10.69 5.27 4.45
N ILE A 41 -10.49 4.05 3.96
CA ILE A 41 -9.90 2.99 4.76
C ILE A 41 -8.39 2.98 4.58
N ASN A 42 -7.68 2.54 5.62
CA ASN A 42 -6.25 2.29 5.58
C ASN A 42 -5.41 3.51 5.13
N VAL A 43 -5.95 4.72 5.31
CA VAL A 43 -5.33 5.97 4.86
C VAL A 43 -4.24 6.44 5.81
N ARG A 44 -3.05 6.72 5.28
CA ARG A 44 -1.90 7.22 6.03
C ARG A 44 -0.87 7.90 5.14
N GLU A 45 -0.06 8.73 5.77
CA GLU A 45 1.12 9.36 5.17
C GLU A 45 2.36 8.48 5.36
N LEU A 46 3.12 8.22 4.30
CA LEU A 46 4.35 7.43 4.39
C LEU A 46 5.49 8.16 5.10
N GLY A 47 5.61 9.48 4.96
CA GLY A 47 6.61 10.29 5.67
C GLY A 47 6.38 10.35 7.18
N ALA A 48 5.14 10.11 7.63
CA ALA A 48 4.79 10.08 9.06
C ALA A 48 4.98 8.70 9.72
N VAL A 49 5.34 7.66 8.95
CA VAL A 49 5.61 6.34 9.50
C VAL A 49 6.88 6.43 10.38
N PRO A 50 6.86 5.96 11.64
CA PRO A 50 8.05 5.90 12.49
C PRO A 50 9.23 5.19 11.82
N GLY A 51 10.33 5.90 11.59
CA GLY A 51 11.53 5.39 10.90
C GLY A 51 11.54 5.60 9.38
N SER A 52 10.50 6.23 8.83
CA SER A 52 10.49 6.66 7.44
C SER A 52 11.51 7.75 7.18
N ALA A 53 12.16 7.66 6.02
CA ALA A 53 13.02 8.71 5.47
C ALA A 53 12.32 9.50 4.36
N ILE A 54 11.05 9.22 4.09
CA ILE A 54 10.29 9.93 3.05
C ILE A 54 9.91 11.33 3.56
N LEU A 55 10.03 12.34 2.70
CA LEU A 55 9.62 13.70 2.94
C LEU A 55 8.17 13.76 3.46
N SER A 56 7.96 14.42 4.59
CA SER A 56 6.61 14.59 5.13
C SER A 56 5.72 15.36 4.16
N GLY A 57 4.48 14.90 4.00
CA GLY A 57 3.50 15.44 3.07
C GLY A 57 3.66 14.99 1.62
N LEU A 58 4.65 14.16 1.29
CA LEU A 58 4.91 13.76 -0.10
C LEU A 58 4.03 12.62 -0.60
N ALA A 59 3.99 11.51 0.13
CA ALA A 59 3.38 10.27 -0.34
C ALA A 59 2.32 9.76 0.63
N TYR A 60 1.10 9.56 0.12
CA TYR A 60 -0.03 9.03 0.84
C TYR A 60 -0.48 7.69 0.25
N ARG A 61 -1.02 6.82 1.10
CA ARG A 61 -1.60 5.55 0.69
C ARG A 61 -2.95 5.35 1.34
N CYS A 62 -3.86 4.66 0.65
CA CYS A 62 -5.14 4.22 1.22
C CYS A 62 -5.72 3.01 0.46
N GLY A 63 -6.90 2.56 0.88
CA GLY A 63 -7.73 1.62 0.11
C GLY A 63 -8.62 2.32 -0.92
N THR A 64 -9.76 1.71 -1.23
CA THR A 64 -10.71 2.25 -2.22
C THR A 64 -11.16 3.67 -1.88
N LEU A 65 -11.35 4.51 -2.90
CA LEU A 65 -11.84 5.88 -2.78
C LEU A 65 -13.36 5.99 -3.01
N GLU A 66 -14.04 4.90 -3.39
CA GLU A 66 -15.46 4.93 -3.81
C GLU A 66 -16.37 5.65 -2.79
N LEU A 67 -16.12 5.43 -1.50
CA LEU A 67 -16.93 5.97 -0.40
C LEU A 67 -16.68 7.46 -0.16
N ALA A 68 -15.56 8.00 -0.66
CA ALA A 68 -15.28 9.43 -0.59
C ALA A 68 -16.22 10.25 -1.48
N THR A 69 -16.83 9.64 -2.51
CA THR A 69 -17.80 10.29 -3.41
C THR A 69 -18.95 10.99 -2.66
N THR A 70 -19.34 10.44 -1.50
CA THR A 70 -20.41 10.99 -0.67
C THR A 70 -19.92 11.59 0.65
N ASP A 71 -18.62 11.80 0.79
CA ASP A 71 -17.97 12.34 2.00
C ASP A 71 -17.26 13.66 1.68
N PRO A 72 -17.88 14.82 1.94
CA PRO A 72 -17.28 16.13 1.67
C PRO A 72 -15.97 16.38 2.42
N GLN A 73 -15.79 15.78 3.60
CA GLN A 73 -14.56 15.94 4.37
C GLN A 73 -13.42 15.18 3.71
N ALA A 74 -13.67 13.97 3.21
CA ALA A 74 -12.68 13.20 2.46
C ALA A 74 -12.32 13.89 1.13
N LEU A 75 -13.31 14.40 0.38
CA LEU A 75 -13.06 15.14 -0.87
C LEU A 75 -12.25 16.42 -0.62
N SER A 76 -12.58 17.18 0.43
CA SER A 76 -11.84 18.37 0.82
C SER A 76 -10.40 18.04 1.22
N TRP A 77 -10.19 16.94 1.94
CA TRP A 77 -8.84 16.49 2.30
C TRP A 77 -8.05 16.07 1.07
N LEU A 78 -8.63 15.27 0.17
CA LEU A 78 -7.97 14.83 -1.06
C LEU A 78 -7.57 16.02 -1.95
N SER A 79 -8.46 16.98 -2.18
CA SER A 79 -8.16 18.18 -3.00
C SER A 79 -7.09 19.07 -2.36
N GLY A 80 -7.08 19.16 -1.02
CA GLY A 80 -6.11 19.97 -0.27
C GLY A 80 -4.73 19.33 -0.10
N SER A 81 -4.66 18.01 -0.01
CA SER A 81 -3.43 17.28 0.36
C SER A 81 -2.76 16.55 -0.79
N VAL A 82 -3.44 16.34 -1.92
CA VAL A 82 -2.94 15.52 -3.03
C VAL A 82 -3.02 16.32 -4.33
N LYS A 83 -2.08 16.08 -5.25
CA LYS A 83 -2.11 16.60 -6.63
C LYS A 83 -2.24 15.50 -7.67
N ARG A 84 -1.78 14.28 -7.36
CA ARG A 84 -1.93 13.11 -8.23
C ARG A 84 -2.34 11.87 -7.45
N ILE A 85 -3.29 11.12 -8.01
CA ILE A 85 -3.71 9.80 -7.56
C ILE A 85 -3.19 8.76 -8.55
N PHE A 86 -2.58 7.69 -8.04
CA PHE A 86 -2.22 6.50 -8.82
C PHE A 86 -3.12 5.33 -8.40
N ASP A 87 -4.03 4.96 -9.29
CA ASP A 87 -4.93 3.82 -9.11
C ASP A 87 -4.23 2.53 -9.57
N ILE A 88 -4.03 1.58 -8.65
CA ILE A 88 -3.38 0.29 -8.88
C ILE A 88 -4.42 -0.85 -8.94
N ARG A 89 -5.69 -0.54 -9.24
CA ARG A 89 -6.76 -1.54 -9.36
C ARG A 89 -6.88 -2.08 -10.78
N SER A 90 -7.38 -3.31 -10.87
CA SER A 90 -7.76 -3.93 -12.15
C SER A 90 -8.94 -3.18 -12.80
N PRO A 91 -9.15 -3.31 -14.12
CA PRO A 91 -10.31 -2.72 -14.80
C PRO A 91 -11.64 -3.02 -14.10
N GLY A 92 -11.90 -4.28 -13.77
CA GLY A 92 -13.15 -4.70 -13.14
C GLY A 92 -13.33 -4.22 -11.70
N GLU A 93 -12.26 -3.92 -10.97
CA GLU A 93 -12.36 -3.25 -9.66
C GLU A 93 -12.77 -1.77 -9.82
N ARG A 94 -12.26 -1.08 -10.85
CA ARG A 94 -12.61 0.33 -11.13
C ARG A 94 -14.04 0.48 -11.62
N GLU A 95 -14.51 -0.43 -12.47
CA GLU A 95 -15.90 -0.43 -12.93
C GLU A 95 -16.90 -0.66 -11.80
N ARG A 96 -16.59 -1.57 -10.86
CA ARG A 96 -17.46 -1.87 -9.71
C ARG A 96 -17.47 -0.77 -8.66
N ALA A 97 -16.35 -0.08 -8.49
CA ALA A 97 -16.12 0.88 -7.41
C ALA A 97 -15.37 2.11 -7.96
N PRO A 98 -16.00 2.97 -8.78
CA PRO A 98 -15.31 4.09 -9.40
C PRO A 98 -14.79 5.09 -8.37
N ASP A 99 -13.63 5.69 -8.65
CA ASP A 99 -13.11 6.79 -7.84
C ASP A 99 -13.94 8.06 -8.07
N PRO A 100 -14.03 8.95 -7.07
CA PRO A 100 -14.66 10.26 -7.25
C PRO A 100 -13.82 11.15 -8.16
N HIS A 101 -14.49 12.07 -8.84
CA HIS A 101 -13.83 13.22 -9.43
C HIS A 101 -13.45 14.22 -8.33
N ILE A 102 -12.20 14.73 -8.36
CA ILE A 102 -11.68 15.67 -7.37
C ILE A 102 -11.02 16.82 -8.12
N ASP A 103 -11.53 18.04 -7.92
CA ASP A 103 -11.02 19.22 -8.60
C ASP A 103 -9.53 19.47 -8.28
N GLY A 104 -8.74 19.67 -9.32
CA GLY A 104 -7.31 19.94 -9.22
C GLY A 104 -6.44 18.71 -8.90
N VAL A 105 -7.01 17.49 -8.91
CA VAL A 105 -6.28 16.24 -8.68
C VAL A 105 -6.34 15.37 -9.93
N GLU A 106 -5.18 15.03 -10.48
CA GLU A 106 -5.08 14.11 -11.61
C GLU A 106 -5.17 12.66 -11.14
N ASN A 107 -6.00 11.83 -11.77
CA ASN A 107 -6.03 10.38 -11.51
C ASN A 107 -5.38 9.62 -12.68
N THR A 108 -4.25 9.00 -12.41
CA THR A 108 -3.45 8.22 -13.36
C THR A 108 -3.69 6.73 -13.16
N TRP A 109 -4.05 6.04 -14.24
CA TRP A 109 -4.25 4.60 -14.25
C TRP A 109 -3.70 3.97 -15.53
N PHE A 110 -3.12 2.79 -15.38
CA PHE A 110 -2.70 1.94 -16.49
C PHE A 110 -3.30 0.56 -16.34
N ASP A 111 -3.67 -0.03 -17.47
CA ASP A 111 -4.09 -1.42 -17.50
C ASP A 111 -2.93 -2.35 -17.08
N SER A 112 -3.30 -3.48 -16.50
CA SER A 112 -2.37 -4.51 -16.08
C SER A 112 -1.63 -5.07 -17.29
N THR A 113 -0.35 -5.39 -17.14
CA THR A 113 0.45 -5.86 -18.28
C THR A 113 0.17 -7.30 -18.67
N SER A 114 -0.53 -8.02 -17.80
CA SER A 114 -1.03 -9.37 -17.99
C SER A 114 -2.27 -9.56 -17.11
N VAL A 115 -2.95 -10.69 -17.28
CA VAL A 115 -4.15 -11.02 -16.50
C VAL A 115 -3.76 -11.35 -15.06
N ASP A 116 -4.32 -10.61 -14.11
CA ASP A 116 -4.18 -10.88 -12.68
C ASP A 116 -5.16 -11.99 -12.26
N LEU A 117 -4.70 -13.24 -12.37
CA LEU A 117 -5.49 -14.40 -11.98
C LEU A 117 -5.66 -14.46 -10.46
N PRO A 118 -6.83 -14.94 -9.96
CA PRO A 118 -7.03 -15.13 -8.53
C PRO A 118 -5.97 -16.05 -7.89
N PRO A 119 -5.60 -15.79 -6.63
CA PRO A 119 -4.65 -16.63 -5.90
C PRO A 119 -5.20 -18.04 -5.68
N LEU A 120 -4.31 -19.04 -5.73
CA LEU A 120 -4.64 -20.44 -5.44
C LEU A 120 -4.44 -20.71 -3.95
N LEU A 121 -5.51 -21.06 -3.23
CA LEU A 121 -5.45 -21.18 -1.77
C LEU A 121 -4.50 -22.27 -1.26
N ASP A 122 -4.26 -23.32 -2.04
CA ASP A 122 -3.28 -24.38 -1.69
C ASP A 122 -1.87 -23.81 -1.48
N GLU A 123 -1.51 -22.74 -2.19
CA GLU A 123 -0.19 -22.11 -2.09
C GLU A 123 0.00 -21.35 -0.77
N PHE A 124 -1.08 -21.17 0.01
CA PHE A 124 -1.06 -20.46 1.29
C PHE A 124 -1.11 -21.40 2.50
N VAL A 125 -1.16 -22.72 2.30
CA VAL A 125 -1.27 -23.68 3.41
C VAL A 125 0.04 -23.77 4.21
N GLU A 126 1.17 -23.80 3.51
CA GLU A 126 2.49 -23.95 4.14
C GLU A 126 3.00 -22.63 4.74
N GLY A 127 3.79 -22.75 5.83
CA GLY A 127 4.50 -21.61 6.43
C GLY A 127 3.61 -20.44 6.86
N GLY A 128 2.32 -20.67 7.10
CA GLY A 128 1.40 -19.57 7.41
C GLY A 128 1.13 -18.62 6.22
N GLY A 129 1.36 -19.06 4.98
CA GLY A 129 1.09 -18.31 3.76
C GLY A 129 2.31 -17.67 3.11
N GLU A 130 3.52 -17.93 3.61
CA GLU A 130 4.77 -17.34 3.11
C GLU A 130 5.00 -17.59 1.62
N VAL A 131 4.82 -18.83 1.16
CA VAL A 131 5.02 -19.21 -0.25
C VAL A 131 4.03 -18.48 -1.15
N GLY A 132 2.73 -18.56 -0.83
CA GLY A 132 1.67 -17.90 -1.59
C GLY A 132 1.82 -16.38 -1.63
N LEU A 133 2.05 -15.71 -0.48
CA LEU A 133 2.21 -14.26 -0.46
C LEU A 133 3.50 -13.79 -1.15
N ARG A 134 4.61 -14.51 -1.00
CA ARG A 134 5.84 -14.22 -1.77
C ARG A 134 5.54 -14.25 -3.27
N LYS A 135 4.86 -15.28 -3.75
CA LYS A 135 4.50 -15.43 -5.16
C LYS A 135 3.56 -14.31 -5.62
N GLU A 136 2.50 -14.02 -4.89
CA GLU A 136 1.53 -12.98 -5.25
C GLU A 136 2.16 -11.58 -5.25
N TYR A 137 3.03 -11.25 -4.29
CA TYR A 137 3.70 -9.95 -4.27
C TYR A 137 4.77 -9.81 -5.37
N LEU A 138 5.47 -10.90 -5.73
CA LEU A 138 6.33 -10.90 -6.92
C LEU A 138 5.51 -10.71 -8.21
N LYS A 139 4.33 -11.32 -8.29
CA LYS A 139 3.39 -11.13 -9.40
C LYS A 139 2.95 -9.67 -9.50
N VAL A 140 2.69 -9.00 -8.38
CA VAL A 140 2.35 -7.57 -8.35
C VAL A 140 3.44 -6.71 -9.02
N LEU A 141 4.72 -6.98 -8.73
CA LEU A 141 5.84 -6.26 -9.35
C LEU A 141 5.82 -6.37 -10.87
N ASP A 142 5.56 -7.56 -11.40
CA ASP A 142 5.49 -7.76 -12.85
C ASP A 142 4.25 -7.09 -13.48
N ILE A 143 3.07 -7.39 -12.94
CA ILE A 143 1.76 -7.01 -13.51
C ILE A 143 1.54 -5.49 -13.52
N TYR A 144 1.95 -4.81 -12.44
CA TYR A 144 1.63 -3.39 -12.22
C TYR A 144 2.83 -2.45 -12.48
N ARG A 145 3.88 -2.94 -13.15
CA ARG A 145 5.11 -2.17 -13.42
C ARG A 145 4.88 -0.84 -14.13
N ARG A 146 3.83 -0.69 -14.95
CA ARG A 146 3.50 0.57 -15.65
C ARG A 146 3.06 1.66 -14.68
N THR A 147 2.21 1.32 -13.70
CA THR A 147 1.81 2.25 -12.66
C THR A 147 3.00 2.56 -11.75
N PHE A 148 3.85 1.58 -11.45
CA PHE A 148 5.05 1.81 -10.64
C PHE A 148 6.04 2.72 -11.37
N HIS A 149 6.17 2.56 -12.69
CA HIS A 149 6.94 3.47 -13.54
C HIS A 149 6.42 4.90 -13.41
N ALA A 150 5.12 5.12 -13.57
CA ALA A 150 4.53 6.45 -13.49
C ALA A 150 4.67 7.12 -12.11
N VAL A 151 4.64 6.34 -11.02
CA VAL A 151 4.90 6.85 -9.67
C VAL A 151 6.36 7.31 -9.55
N MET A 152 7.31 6.50 -10.00
CA MET A 152 8.74 6.83 -9.96
C MET A 152 9.07 8.02 -10.88
N GLU A 153 8.46 8.08 -12.05
CA GLU A 153 8.55 9.22 -12.98
C GLU A 153 8.04 10.50 -12.33
N HIS A 154 6.89 10.44 -11.65
CA HIS A 154 6.35 11.57 -10.91
C HIS A 154 7.29 12.05 -9.82
N ILE A 155 7.88 11.14 -9.02
CA ILE A 155 8.87 11.51 -8.00
C ILE A 155 10.11 12.17 -8.65
N ARG A 156 10.59 11.63 -9.78
CA ARG A 156 11.76 12.16 -10.50
C ARG A 156 11.51 13.57 -11.07
N ASP A 157 10.33 13.78 -11.67
CA ASP A 157 10.07 14.95 -12.52
C ASP A 157 9.22 16.02 -11.83
N ARG A 158 8.55 15.68 -10.74
CA ARG A 158 7.71 16.58 -9.92
C ARG A 158 8.14 16.54 -8.43
N PRO A 159 9.40 16.86 -8.10
CA PRO A 159 9.88 16.82 -6.72
C PRO A 159 9.00 17.65 -5.78
N GLY A 160 8.58 17.03 -4.67
CA GLY A 160 7.73 17.67 -3.67
C GLY A 160 6.25 17.80 -4.03
N GLU A 161 5.80 17.36 -5.21
CA GLU A 161 4.38 17.35 -5.57
C GLU A 161 3.68 16.18 -4.84
N PRO A 162 2.70 16.43 -3.94
CA PRO A 162 2.10 15.37 -3.15
C PRO A 162 1.25 14.40 -3.98
N PHE A 163 1.42 13.10 -3.74
CA PHE A 163 0.65 12.07 -4.43
C PHE A 163 0.05 11.04 -3.48
N LEU A 164 -1.03 10.42 -3.93
CA LEU A 164 -1.67 9.29 -3.27
C LEU A 164 -1.67 8.09 -4.21
N PHE A 165 -1.46 6.90 -3.67
CA PHE A 165 -1.62 5.67 -4.44
C PHE A 165 -2.48 4.67 -3.66
N HIS A 166 -3.31 3.92 -4.38
CA HIS A 166 -4.28 3.05 -3.73
C HIS A 166 -4.62 1.80 -4.55
N CYS A 167 -5.23 0.85 -3.86
CA CYS A 167 -5.90 -0.30 -4.46
C CYS A 167 -7.21 -0.54 -3.69
N THR A 168 -7.78 -1.73 -3.76
CA THR A 168 -9.04 -2.02 -3.04
C THR A 168 -8.91 -1.93 -1.51
N ALA A 169 -7.94 -2.63 -0.91
CA ALA A 169 -7.71 -2.62 0.53
C ALA A 169 -6.62 -1.63 0.97
N GLY A 170 -5.81 -1.14 0.03
CA GLY A 170 -4.61 -0.36 0.35
C GLY A 170 -3.52 -1.20 1.01
N ARG A 171 -3.58 -2.52 0.85
CA ARG A 171 -2.78 -3.50 1.60
C ARG A 171 -1.71 -4.16 0.72
N ASP A 172 -2.11 -4.89 -0.32
CA ASP A 172 -1.21 -5.75 -1.09
C ASP A 172 -0.45 -4.95 -2.17
N ARG A 173 -1.10 -4.59 -3.28
CA ARG A 173 -0.49 -3.77 -4.36
C ARG A 173 0.08 -2.44 -3.85
N THR A 174 -0.69 -1.75 -3.01
CA THR A 174 -0.26 -0.54 -2.32
C THR A 174 0.88 -0.81 -1.33
N GLY A 175 0.88 -1.94 -0.62
CA GLY A 175 1.95 -2.28 0.32
C GLY A 175 3.26 -2.60 -0.37
N VAL A 176 3.22 -3.31 -1.51
CA VAL A 176 4.39 -3.54 -2.35
C VAL A 176 4.99 -2.21 -2.79
N LEU A 177 4.19 -1.30 -3.37
CA LEU A 177 4.70 0.01 -3.78
C LEU A 177 5.25 0.82 -2.60
N ALA A 178 4.53 0.87 -1.48
CA ALA A 178 4.99 1.56 -0.27
C ALA A 178 6.32 0.99 0.26
N GLY A 179 6.52 -0.32 0.18
CA GLY A 179 7.76 -0.98 0.56
C GLY A 179 8.93 -0.56 -0.32
N ILE A 180 8.73 -0.52 -1.64
CA ILE A 180 9.73 -0.02 -2.59
C ILE A 180 10.11 1.42 -2.22
N LEU A 181 9.13 2.32 -2.08
CA LEU A 181 9.39 3.74 -1.81
C LEU A 181 10.15 3.93 -0.49
N GLN A 182 9.74 3.25 0.58
CA GLN A 182 10.43 3.36 1.88
C GLN A 182 11.85 2.79 1.83
N SER A 183 12.06 1.65 1.16
CA SER A 183 13.40 1.08 1.00
C SER A 183 14.32 1.95 0.15
N LEU A 184 13.83 2.54 -0.95
CA LEU A 184 14.60 3.48 -1.77
C LEU A 184 14.94 4.77 -1.01
N ALA A 185 14.04 5.25 -0.16
CA ALA A 185 14.30 6.38 0.73
C ALA A 185 15.34 6.03 1.82
N GLY A 186 15.64 4.74 2.05
CA GLY A 186 16.65 4.28 3.01
C GLY A 186 16.10 3.93 4.39
N ALA A 187 14.79 3.66 4.51
CA ALA A 187 14.21 3.17 5.76
C ALA A 187 14.78 1.79 6.13
N ALA A 188 14.92 1.52 7.43
CA ALA A 188 15.39 0.22 7.90
C ALA A 188 14.36 -0.88 7.58
N PRO A 189 14.78 -2.14 7.32
CA PRO A 189 13.85 -3.23 7.01
C PRO A 189 12.72 -3.42 8.03
N ASP A 190 13.00 -3.21 9.32
CA ASP A 190 12.01 -3.28 10.39
C ASP A 190 10.95 -2.17 10.31
N ASP A 191 11.30 -0.99 9.83
CA ASP A 191 10.37 0.13 9.68
C ASP A 191 9.46 -0.08 8.47
N VAL A 192 10.00 -0.64 7.39
CA VAL A 192 9.21 -1.06 6.21
C VAL A 192 8.23 -2.17 6.59
N ARG A 193 8.69 -3.19 7.32
CA ARG A 193 7.83 -4.25 7.89
C ARG A 193 6.73 -3.66 8.78
N PHE A 194 7.07 -2.67 9.60
CA PHE A 194 6.11 -2.02 10.49
C PHE A 194 4.98 -1.36 9.69
N ASP A 195 5.28 -0.55 8.67
CA ASP A 195 4.26 0.06 7.80
C ASP A 195 3.38 -0.98 7.08
N TYR A 196 3.99 -2.08 6.63
CA TYR A 196 3.26 -3.19 6.05
C TYR A 196 2.21 -3.74 7.03
N MET A 197 2.64 -4.05 8.26
CA MET A 197 1.78 -4.60 9.31
C MET A 197 0.67 -3.63 9.74
N LEU A 198 0.89 -2.31 9.70
CA LEU A 198 -0.15 -1.31 9.99
C LEU A 198 -1.42 -1.47 9.14
N SER A 199 -1.32 -2.10 7.96
CA SER A 199 -2.49 -2.40 7.14
C SER A 199 -3.49 -3.32 7.84
N ARG A 200 -3.09 -4.13 8.83
CA ARG A 200 -4.02 -4.90 9.67
C ARG A 200 -4.97 -3.98 10.43
N ILE A 201 -4.46 -2.89 11.01
CA ILE A 201 -5.26 -1.90 11.74
C ILE A 201 -6.09 -1.08 10.74
N GLY A 202 -5.44 -0.55 9.70
CA GLY A 202 -6.08 0.35 8.75
C GLY A 202 -7.21 -0.27 7.92
N THR A 203 -7.19 -1.60 7.72
CA THR A 203 -8.25 -2.32 7.02
C THR A 203 -9.39 -2.79 7.92
N GLU A 204 -9.26 -2.71 9.25
CA GLU A 204 -10.28 -3.17 10.20
C GLU A 204 -11.67 -2.56 9.93
N PRO A 205 -11.81 -1.24 9.62
CA PRO A 205 -13.13 -0.66 9.32
C PRO A 205 -13.88 -1.34 8.17
N ALA A 206 -13.17 -2.02 7.26
CA ALA A 206 -13.74 -2.76 6.15
C ALA A 206 -13.45 -4.28 6.21
N ARG A 207 -13.05 -4.83 7.38
CA ARG A 207 -12.59 -6.21 7.51
C ARG A 207 -13.56 -7.23 6.93
N GLU A 208 -14.83 -7.18 7.33
CA GLU A 208 -15.86 -8.12 6.84
C GLU A 208 -16.10 -7.99 5.34
N ARG A 209 -16.11 -6.75 4.81
CA ARG A 209 -16.25 -6.50 3.37
C ARG A 209 -15.06 -7.08 2.59
N LEU A 210 -13.85 -6.91 3.11
CA LEU A 210 -12.62 -7.41 2.49
C LEU A 210 -12.51 -8.94 2.58
N LEU A 211 -12.94 -9.55 3.68
CA LEU A 211 -13.03 -11.01 3.79
C LEU A 211 -14.04 -11.58 2.80
N ARG A 212 -15.21 -10.94 2.65
CA ARG A 212 -16.19 -11.34 1.62
C ARG A 212 -15.63 -11.17 0.21
N TYR A 213 -14.94 -10.07 -0.07
CA TYR A 213 -14.27 -9.85 -1.35
C TYR A 213 -13.25 -10.95 -1.64
N ALA A 214 -12.42 -11.32 -0.67
CA ALA A 214 -11.44 -12.40 -0.80
C ALA A 214 -12.12 -13.74 -1.10
N ARG A 215 -13.20 -14.10 -0.38
CA ARG A 215 -13.96 -15.34 -0.62
C ARG A 215 -14.48 -15.44 -2.04
N VAL A 216 -15.10 -14.36 -2.53
CA VAL A 216 -15.59 -14.29 -3.92
C VAL A 216 -14.43 -14.44 -4.91
N GLY A 217 -13.30 -13.77 -4.66
CA GLY A 217 -12.12 -13.86 -5.50
C GLY A 217 -11.53 -15.27 -5.58
N THR A 218 -11.51 -16.01 -4.48
CA THR A 218 -10.97 -17.37 -4.41
C THR A 218 -11.99 -18.47 -4.69
N GLY A 219 -13.24 -18.10 -4.99
CA GLY A 219 -14.32 -19.06 -5.21
C GLY A 219 -14.71 -19.88 -3.98
N THR A 220 -14.38 -19.40 -2.77
CA THR A 220 -14.70 -20.10 -1.51
C THR A 220 -15.95 -19.52 -0.86
N THR A 221 -16.57 -20.30 0.03
CA THR A 221 -17.74 -19.87 0.81
C THR A 221 -17.39 -19.67 2.28
N ALA A 222 -18.32 -19.20 3.10
CA ALA A 222 -18.10 -19.10 4.55
C ALA A 222 -17.99 -20.48 5.23
N ASP A 223 -18.68 -21.49 4.67
CA ASP A 223 -18.69 -22.87 5.16
C ASP A 223 -17.46 -23.67 4.68
N ASP A 224 -16.69 -23.09 3.74
CA ASP A 224 -15.44 -23.64 3.25
C ASP A 224 -14.28 -23.20 4.17
N GLU A 225 -13.84 -24.11 5.03
CA GLU A 225 -12.72 -23.93 5.96
C GLU A 225 -11.35 -24.21 5.31
N HIS A 226 -11.16 -23.85 4.04
CA HIS A 226 -9.88 -24.04 3.37
C HIS A 226 -8.72 -23.45 4.21
N PRO A 227 -7.71 -24.24 4.62
CA PRO A 227 -6.70 -23.81 5.58
C PRO A 227 -5.86 -22.61 5.09
N GLY A 228 -5.65 -22.50 3.77
CA GLY A 228 -4.96 -21.37 3.15
C GLY A 228 -5.71 -20.03 3.18
N PHE A 229 -7.04 -20.00 3.38
CA PHE A 229 -7.83 -18.77 3.24
C PHE A 229 -7.42 -17.69 4.24
N TYR A 230 -7.35 -18.03 5.53
CA TYR A 230 -6.94 -17.08 6.56
C TYR A 230 -5.44 -16.82 6.55
N ASN A 231 -4.62 -17.73 6.00
CA ASN A 231 -3.21 -17.47 5.77
C ASN A 231 -3.01 -16.37 4.72
N MET A 232 -3.73 -16.44 3.59
CA MET A 232 -3.77 -15.39 2.57
C MET A 232 -4.31 -14.04 3.11
N CYS A 233 -5.31 -14.08 3.99
CA CYS A 233 -5.93 -12.87 4.52
C CYS A 233 -5.14 -12.21 5.65
N SER A 234 -4.24 -12.94 6.31
CA SER A 234 -3.49 -12.43 7.47
C SER A 234 -2.16 -11.81 7.03
N LEU A 235 -1.80 -10.67 7.64
CA LEU A 235 -0.48 -10.09 7.48
C LEU A 235 0.45 -10.68 8.55
N ARG A 236 1.63 -11.13 8.11
CA ARG A 236 2.71 -11.59 8.98
C ARG A 236 4.02 -11.01 8.48
N THR A 237 4.91 -10.67 9.41
CA THR A 237 6.26 -10.20 9.09
C THR A 237 7.01 -11.24 8.27
N SER A 238 6.87 -12.53 8.59
CA SER A 238 7.53 -13.61 7.85
C SER A 238 7.13 -13.68 6.37
N CYS A 239 5.86 -13.38 6.04
CA CYS A 239 5.43 -13.31 4.64
C CYS A 239 6.05 -12.12 3.90
N TRP A 240 6.21 -10.98 4.58
CA TRP A 240 6.93 -9.84 4.02
C TRP A 240 8.41 -10.16 3.81
N ASP A 241 9.04 -10.84 4.76
CA ASP A 241 10.45 -11.24 4.67
C ASP A 241 10.69 -12.24 3.55
N ALA A 242 9.80 -13.22 3.39
CA ALA A 242 9.82 -14.15 2.26
C ALA A 242 9.69 -13.41 0.91
N PHE A 243 8.81 -12.40 0.85
CA PHE A 243 8.69 -11.55 -0.34
C PHE A 243 9.98 -10.76 -0.63
N VAL A 244 10.55 -10.08 0.37
CA VAL A 244 11.80 -9.31 0.20
C VAL A 244 12.95 -10.22 -0.23
N ALA A 245 13.06 -11.42 0.34
CA ALA A 245 14.04 -12.42 -0.13
C ALA A 245 13.82 -12.80 -1.60
N GLY A 246 12.56 -12.98 -2.02
CA GLY A 246 12.23 -13.20 -3.42
C GLY A 246 12.61 -12.04 -4.35
N VAL A 247 12.50 -10.80 -3.87
CA VAL A 247 12.94 -9.61 -4.62
C VAL A 247 14.45 -9.59 -4.78
N GLU A 248 15.18 -9.90 -3.72
CA GLU A 248 16.64 -10.02 -3.76
C GLU A 248 17.08 -11.08 -4.79
N GLU A 249 16.49 -12.26 -4.72
CA GLU A 249 16.80 -13.38 -5.62
C GLU A 249 16.44 -13.10 -7.10
N THR A 250 15.30 -12.44 -7.34
CA THR A 250 14.78 -12.25 -8.71
C THR A 250 15.38 -11.02 -9.38
N TYR A 251 15.59 -9.94 -8.64
CA TYR A 251 15.95 -8.64 -9.21
C TYR A 251 17.33 -8.12 -8.77
N GLY A 252 17.92 -8.70 -7.71
CA GLY A 252 19.07 -8.13 -7.02
C GLY A 252 18.68 -6.93 -6.16
N GLY A 253 17.52 -7.02 -5.50
CA GLY A 253 16.99 -6.00 -4.61
C GLY A 253 16.13 -4.95 -5.32
N TRP A 254 15.66 -3.96 -4.55
CA TRP A 254 14.74 -2.92 -5.04
C TRP A 254 15.35 -2.05 -6.15
N GLU A 255 16.63 -1.70 -6.02
CA GLU A 255 17.35 -0.92 -7.04
C GLU A 255 17.48 -1.70 -8.36
N GLY A 256 17.73 -3.01 -8.26
CA GLY A 256 17.75 -3.91 -9.41
C GLY A 256 16.38 -4.00 -10.09
N TYR A 257 15.29 -4.06 -9.33
CA TYR A 257 13.94 -4.04 -9.87
C TYR A 257 13.64 -2.72 -10.62
N VAL A 258 13.97 -1.58 -10.01
CA VAL A 258 13.75 -0.26 -10.63
C VAL A 258 14.54 -0.08 -11.93
N THR A 259 15.80 -0.50 -11.94
CA THR A 259 16.69 -0.28 -13.08
C THR A 259 16.49 -1.28 -14.21
N LYS A 260 16.25 -2.56 -13.89
CA LYS A 260 16.15 -3.64 -14.89
C LYS A 260 14.73 -3.89 -15.36
N THR A 261 13.72 -3.65 -14.53
CA THR A 261 12.32 -4.03 -14.81
C THR A 261 11.42 -2.82 -15.01
N VAL A 262 11.52 -1.81 -14.13
CA VAL A 262 10.73 -0.58 -14.27
C VAL A 262 11.28 0.34 -15.37
N GLY A 263 12.58 0.26 -15.65
CA GLY A 263 13.22 0.87 -16.82
C GLY A 263 13.85 2.25 -16.57
N PHE A 264 14.27 2.53 -15.34
CA PHE A 264 15.00 3.75 -15.00
C PHE A 264 16.51 3.55 -15.10
N SER A 265 17.25 4.60 -15.48
CA SER A 265 18.70 4.58 -15.39
C SER A 265 19.18 4.66 -13.93
N ASN A 266 20.46 4.37 -13.69
CA ASN A 266 21.05 4.59 -12.35
C ASN A 266 21.01 6.08 -11.94
N GLU A 267 21.12 7.00 -12.91
CA GLU A 267 21.00 8.44 -12.65
C GLU A 267 19.58 8.82 -12.24
N ASP A 268 18.57 8.30 -12.93
CA ASP A 268 17.16 8.48 -12.55
C ASP A 268 16.90 7.92 -11.15
N LEU A 269 17.42 6.72 -10.85
CA LEU A 269 17.26 6.09 -9.54
C LEU A 269 17.82 6.96 -8.41
N GLU A 270 19.02 7.53 -8.57
CA GLU A 270 19.58 8.42 -7.54
C GLU A 270 18.78 9.72 -7.39
N ARG A 271 18.24 10.27 -8.49
CA ARG A 271 17.31 11.41 -8.43
C ARG A 271 16.02 11.06 -7.68
N ILE A 272 15.44 9.90 -7.96
CA ILE A 272 14.23 9.40 -7.26
C ILE A 272 14.50 9.25 -5.76
N LYS A 273 15.62 8.63 -5.38
CA LYS A 273 16.02 8.45 -3.96
C LYS A 273 16.24 9.78 -3.26
N ALA A 274 16.83 10.76 -3.94
CA ALA A 274 16.98 12.11 -3.41
C ALA A 274 15.61 12.79 -3.22
N HIS A 275 14.77 12.80 -4.25
CA HIS A 275 13.46 13.45 -4.22
C HIS A 275 12.44 12.80 -3.27
N LEU A 276 12.65 11.53 -2.91
CA LEU A 276 11.89 10.88 -1.85
C LEU A 276 12.19 11.48 -0.47
N ARG A 277 13.44 11.90 -0.22
CA ARG A 277 13.90 12.40 1.09
C ARG A 277 13.81 13.93 1.18
N GLU A 278 14.03 14.59 0.06
CA GLU A 278 14.20 16.03 -0.05
C GLU A 278 13.25 16.55 -1.13
N GLY A 279 12.52 17.64 -0.84
CA GLY A 279 11.76 18.34 -1.87
C GLY A 279 12.69 19.04 -2.86
N ASP A 280 12.12 19.79 -3.81
CA ASP A 280 12.92 20.63 -4.70
C ASP A 280 13.71 21.68 -3.91
N ALA A 281 15.02 21.47 -3.75
CA ALA A 281 15.91 22.39 -3.03
C ALA A 281 15.98 23.79 -3.69
N SER A 282 15.47 23.95 -4.92
CA SER A 282 15.43 25.24 -5.62
C SER A 282 14.23 26.13 -5.24
N LYS A 283 13.25 25.64 -4.48
CA LYS A 283 12.05 26.40 -4.07
C LYS A 283 12.04 26.88 -2.63
N SER A 284 13.07 26.58 -1.84
CA SER A 284 13.18 26.99 -0.43
C SER A 284 13.82 28.38 -0.21
N THR A 285 14.01 29.17 -1.29
CA THR A 285 14.62 30.51 -1.26
C THR A 285 13.74 31.63 -1.85
N SER A 286 12.42 31.47 -1.86
CA SER A 286 11.47 32.54 -2.23
C SER A 286 10.57 32.97 -1.09
#